data_AF-A0A9E4D9I0-F1
#
_entry.id   AF-A0A9E4D9I0-F1
#
_cell.length_a   1.000
_cell.length_b   1.000
_cell.length_c   1.000
_cell.angle_alpha   90.00
_cell.angle_beta   90.00
_cell.angle_gamma   90.00
#
_symmetry.space_group_name_H-M   'P 1'
#
loop_
_entity.id
_entity.type
_entity.pdbx_description
1 polymer ?
#
loop_
_entity_poly.entity_id
_entity_poly.type
_entity_poly.pdbx_seq_one_letter_code
_entity_poly.pdbx_strand_id
1 'polypeptide(L)'
;MVSVRNRRGHRRSKRTETSGVHWIVVVAGYNARRQRHAAGRRRYGLSTQSEPVAQLRNWLRQEIIGQERLVDGLLIALLADGHLLVEGAPGLAKTRAIRQLARGIECDFQRIQFTPDLLPGDVTGTDIYRPEDGSFRFQRGPVFHNLVLADEINRAP
;
A
#
# COMPACT_ATOMS: atom_id res chain seq x y z
N MET A 1 -8.75 -11.48 -8.82
CA MET A 1 -7.90 -10.93 -9.90
C MET A 1 -6.92 -9.93 -9.28
N VAL A 2 -5.67 -9.84 -9.75
CA VAL A 2 -4.67 -8.88 -9.25
C VAL A 2 -4.39 -7.89 -10.38
N SER A 3 -4.68 -6.60 -10.16
CA SER A 3 -4.49 -5.54 -11.16
C SER A 3 -3.54 -4.48 -10.62
N VAL A 4 -2.43 -4.22 -11.33
CA VAL A 4 -1.45 -3.17 -11.00
C VAL A 4 -1.77 -1.93 -11.84
N ARG A 5 -1.85 -0.76 -11.21
CA ARG A 5 -1.98 0.53 -11.92
C ARG A 5 -0.77 1.43 -11.68
N ASN A 6 -0.26 2.04 -12.74
CA ASN A 6 0.73 3.13 -12.73
C ASN A 6 0.00 4.50 -12.72
N ARG A 7 0.69 5.57 -12.29
CA ARG A 7 0.26 6.99 -12.24
C ARG A 7 -0.26 7.57 -13.57
N ARG A 8 -0.17 6.86 -14.71
CA ARG A 8 -0.65 7.31 -16.03
C ARG A 8 -1.38 6.17 -16.77
N GLY A 9 -2.71 6.04 -16.64
CA GLY A 9 -3.44 5.06 -17.47
C GLY A 9 -4.95 4.92 -17.23
N HIS A 10 -5.72 5.23 -18.28
CA HIS A 10 -7.17 5.15 -18.43
C HIS A 10 -7.76 3.73 -18.21
N ARG A 11 -9.00 3.66 -17.69
CA ARG A 11 -9.73 2.42 -17.35
C ARG A 11 -10.67 2.01 -18.50
N ARG A 12 -10.69 0.71 -18.87
CA ARG A 12 -11.92 0.06 -19.38
C ARG A 12 -12.33 -0.99 -18.34
N SER A 13 -13.50 -0.79 -17.74
CA SER A 13 -14.08 -1.65 -16.69
C SER A 13 -15.20 -2.48 -17.30
N LYS A 14 -15.08 -3.81 -17.33
CA LYS A 14 -16.24 -4.67 -17.50
C LYS A 14 -16.90 -4.83 -16.12
N ARG A 15 -18.16 -4.43 -16.04
CA ARG A 15 -19.01 -4.47 -14.85
C ARG A 15 -19.55 -5.89 -14.74
N THR A 16 -19.16 -6.64 -13.72
CA THR A 16 -19.87 -7.85 -13.30
C THR A 16 -20.17 -7.73 -11.83
N GLU A 17 -21.47 -7.69 -11.58
CA GLU A 17 -22.16 -7.68 -10.30
C GLU A 17 -21.93 -9.05 -9.66
N THR A 18 -21.19 -9.11 -8.55
CA THR A 18 -21.11 -10.34 -7.76
C THR A 18 -20.82 -9.98 -6.30
N SER A 19 -21.80 -10.29 -5.47
CA SER A 19 -21.85 -10.15 -4.02
C SER A 19 -20.69 -10.94 -3.39
N GLY A 20 -19.82 -10.28 -2.62
CA GLY A 20 -18.79 -10.94 -1.78
C GLY A 20 -17.32 -10.66 -2.13
N VAL A 21 -17.02 -9.78 -3.08
CA VAL A 21 -15.62 -9.47 -3.46
C VAL A 21 -15.08 -8.33 -2.60
N HIS A 22 -14.18 -8.63 -1.65
CA HIS A 22 -13.40 -7.60 -0.95
C HIS A 22 -12.25 -7.10 -1.85
N TRP A 23 -12.19 -5.79 -2.05
CA TRP A 23 -11.19 -5.10 -2.84
C TRP A 23 -10.19 -4.44 -1.91
N ILE A 24 -8.92 -4.73 -2.13
CA ILE A 24 -7.83 -4.12 -1.38
C ILE A 24 -6.99 -3.30 -2.33
N VAL A 25 -6.86 -2.00 -2.04
CA VAL A 25 -5.86 -1.15 -2.70
C VAL A 25 -4.66 -1.04 -1.80
N VAL A 26 -3.50 -1.44 -2.32
CA VAL A 26 -2.20 -1.10 -1.73
C VAL A 26 -1.77 0.20 -2.34
N VAL A 27 -1.66 1.24 -1.52
CA VAL A 27 -0.98 2.47 -1.91
C VAL A 27 0.45 2.38 -1.46
N ALA A 28 1.36 2.17 -2.41
CA ALA A 28 2.77 2.42 -2.19
C ALA A 28 3.00 3.93 -2.33
N GLY A 29 3.16 4.63 -1.20
CA GLY A 29 3.97 5.84 -1.16
C GLY A 29 3.36 7.14 -0.63
N TYR A 30 4.03 7.69 0.40
CA TYR A 30 4.34 9.14 0.51
C TYR A 30 5.81 9.46 0.85
N ASN A 31 6.68 8.49 1.23
CA ASN A 31 8.04 8.84 1.70
C ASN A 31 9.20 7.85 1.48
N ALA A 32 9.21 7.06 0.40
CA ALA A 32 10.39 6.23 0.07
C ALA A 32 11.66 7.06 -0.30
N ARG A 33 11.53 8.40 -0.45
CA ARG A 33 12.67 9.30 -0.74
C ARG A 33 13.50 9.67 0.49
N ARG A 34 12.96 9.60 1.72
CA ARG A 34 13.74 9.96 2.93
C ARG A 34 14.75 8.90 3.37
N GLN A 35 14.52 7.62 3.07
CA GLN A 35 15.48 6.56 3.42
C GLN A 35 16.72 6.51 2.50
N ARG A 36 16.72 7.25 1.38
CA ARG A 36 17.91 7.38 0.50
C ARG A 36 19.08 8.13 1.15
N HIS A 37 18.88 8.80 2.29
CA HIS A 37 19.97 9.50 3.00
C HIS A 37 20.69 8.65 4.06
N ALA A 38 20.24 7.42 4.35
CA ALA A 38 20.93 6.52 5.29
C ALA A 38 21.84 5.48 4.58
N ALA A 39 21.60 5.16 3.32
CA ALA A 39 22.43 4.23 2.56
C ALA A 39 23.54 5.01 1.83
N GLY A 40 24.70 5.07 2.46
CA GLY A 40 25.91 5.69 1.92
C GLY A 40 26.19 5.28 0.48
N ARG A 41 26.68 6.27 -0.29
CA ARG A 41 27.15 6.15 -1.67
C ARG A 41 28.03 4.90 -1.84
N ARG A 42 27.48 3.81 -2.37
CA ARG A 42 28.28 2.77 -3.03
C ARG A 42 27.93 2.73 -4.50
N ARG A 43 28.92 3.11 -5.31
CA ARG A 43 28.96 2.86 -6.75
C ARG A 43 28.87 1.35 -6.96
N TYR A 44 27.78 0.87 -7.53
CA TYR A 44 27.70 -0.50 -8.05
C TYR A 44 27.41 -0.44 -9.54
N GLY A 45 28.27 -1.12 -10.30
CA GLY A 45 28.07 -1.41 -11.73
C GLY A 45 26.77 -2.17 -11.95
N LEU A 46 26.33 -2.19 -13.20
CA LEU A 46 24.98 -2.56 -13.66
C LEU A 46 24.55 -4.04 -13.46
N SER A 47 25.13 -4.80 -12.53
CA SER A 47 24.88 -6.23 -12.37
C SER A 47 24.35 -6.73 -11.00
N THR A 48 24.07 -5.87 -10.00
CA THR A 48 23.68 -6.38 -8.65
C THR A 48 22.49 -5.67 -7.98
N GLN A 49 21.66 -4.92 -8.73
CA GLN A 49 20.49 -4.25 -8.13
C GLN A 49 19.33 -5.21 -7.79
N SER A 50 19.33 -6.45 -8.32
CA SER A 50 18.25 -7.43 -8.13
C SER A 50 18.37 -8.26 -6.86
N GLU A 51 19.54 -8.26 -6.21
CA GLU A 51 19.80 -9.13 -5.06
C GLU A 51 18.92 -8.81 -3.84
N PRO A 52 18.74 -7.52 -3.45
CA PRO A 52 17.84 -7.18 -2.33
C PRO A 52 16.36 -7.51 -2.62
N VAL A 53 15.93 -7.33 -3.87
CA VAL A 53 14.55 -7.62 -4.29
C VAL A 53 14.29 -9.13 -4.29
N ALA A 54 15.25 -9.93 -4.75
CA ALA A 54 15.15 -11.38 -4.73
C ALA A 54 15.11 -11.93 -3.30
N GLN A 55 15.91 -11.38 -2.39
CA GLN A 55 15.88 -11.72 -0.97
C GLN A 55 14.53 -11.39 -0.34
N LEU A 56 14.01 -10.18 -0.59
CA LEU A 56 12.69 -9.77 -0.12
C LEU A 56 11.58 -10.69 -0.66
N ARG A 57 11.63 -11.05 -1.94
CA ARG A 57 10.67 -11.98 -2.56
C ARG A 57 10.68 -13.34 -1.86
N ASN A 58 11.86 -13.91 -1.64
CA ASN A 58 11.99 -15.23 -1.02
C ASN A 58 11.48 -15.21 0.43
N TRP A 59 11.81 -14.16 1.18
CA TRP A 59 11.30 -13.97 2.54
C TRP A 59 9.77 -13.85 2.57
N LEU A 60 9.17 -13.07 1.66
CA LEU A 60 7.71 -12.93 1.55
C LEU A 60 7.00 -14.24 1.21
N ARG A 61 7.60 -15.09 0.37
CA ARG A 61 7.05 -16.41 0.02
C ARG A 61 6.98 -17.37 1.20
N GLN A 62 7.98 -17.31 2.09
CA GLN A 62 7.98 -18.11 3.31
C GLN A 62 6.90 -17.62 4.29
N GLU A 63 6.68 -16.31 4.34
CA GLU A 63 5.68 -15.70 5.23
C GLU A 63 4.24 -15.79 4.73
N ILE A 64 4.03 -15.96 3.41
CA ILE A 64 2.73 -15.90 2.76
C ILE A 64 2.52 -17.18 1.94
N ILE A 65 2.00 -18.21 2.61
CA ILE A 65 1.81 -19.53 2.02
C ILE A 65 0.71 -19.51 0.94
N GLY A 66 1.01 -20.04 -0.24
CA GLY A 66 0.02 -20.28 -1.30
C GLY A 66 -0.46 -19.05 -2.06
N GLN A 67 0.19 -17.88 -1.90
CA GLN A 67 -0.21 -16.62 -2.55
C GLN A 67 0.91 -15.99 -3.39
N GLU A 68 1.59 -16.79 -4.20
CA GLU A 68 2.70 -16.36 -5.08
C GLU A 68 2.35 -15.16 -5.95
N ARG A 69 1.17 -15.17 -6.57
CA ARG A 69 0.71 -14.08 -7.45
C ARG A 69 0.51 -12.76 -6.70
N LEU A 70 0.12 -12.82 -5.42
CA LEU A 70 -0.02 -11.63 -4.58
C LEU A 70 1.36 -11.07 -4.25
N VAL A 71 2.31 -11.92 -3.86
CA VAL A 71 3.70 -11.51 -3.58
C VAL A 71 4.31 -10.81 -4.80
N ASP A 72 4.18 -11.41 -5.98
CA ASP A 72 4.70 -10.81 -7.21
C ASP A 72 4.01 -9.47 -7.53
N GLY A 73 2.68 -9.40 -7.39
CA GLY A 73 1.94 -8.15 -7.58
C GLY A 73 2.36 -7.03 -6.60
N LEU A 74 2.59 -7.38 -5.34
CA LEU A 74 3.06 -6.45 -4.30
C LEU A 74 4.44 -5.88 -4.63
N LEU A 75 5.38 -6.74 -5.03
CA LEU A 75 6.72 -6.32 -5.43
C LEU A 75 6.69 -5.46 -6.69
N ILE A 76 5.89 -5.82 -7.69
CA ILE A 76 5.73 -5.01 -8.90
C ILE A 76 5.18 -3.63 -8.54
N ALA A 77 4.12 -3.55 -7.73
CA ALA A 77 3.55 -2.28 -7.31
C ALA A 77 4.56 -1.42 -6.53
N LEU A 78 5.33 -2.04 -5.63
CA LEU A 78 6.37 -1.36 -4.86
C LEU A 78 7.48 -0.80 -5.77
N LEU A 79 7.99 -1.60 -6.71
CA LEU A 79 9.07 -1.19 -7.62
C LEU A 79 8.62 -0.17 -8.67
N ALA A 80 7.36 -0.25 -9.10
CA ALA A 80 6.78 0.66 -10.08
C ALA A 80 6.22 1.96 -9.46
N ASP A 81 6.31 2.13 -8.14
CA ASP A 81 5.66 3.24 -7.41
C ASP A 81 4.16 3.35 -7.77
N GLY A 82 3.52 2.18 -7.85
CA GLY A 82 2.15 1.99 -8.31
C GLY A 82 1.22 1.48 -7.22
N HIS A 83 -0.04 1.27 -7.60
CA HIS A 83 -1.08 0.77 -6.71
C HIS A 83 -1.50 -0.63 -7.12
N LEU A 84 -1.73 -1.50 -6.13
CA LEU A 84 -2.20 -2.85 -6.35
C LEU A 84 -3.66 -2.97 -5.96
N LEU A 85 -4.53 -3.36 -6.89
CA LEU A 85 -5.91 -3.73 -6.60
C LEU A 85 -6.02 -5.25 -6.52
N VAL A 86 -6.40 -5.76 -5.35
CA VAL A 86 -6.51 -7.18 -5.05
C VAL A 86 -7.95 -7.57 -4.76
N GLU A 87 -8.54 -8.29 -5.71
CA GLU A 87 -9.86 -8.91 -5.56
C GLU A 87 -9.72 -10.36 -5.11
N GLY A 88 -10.51 -10.73 -4.11
CA GLY A 88 -10.66 -12.13 -3.73
C GLY A 88 -11.46 -12.27 -2.45
N ALA A 89 -11.77 -13.52 -2.10
CA ALA A 89 -12.51 -13.87 -0.89
C ALA A 89 -11.88 -13.29 0.39
N PRO A 90 -12.69 -13.04 1.44
CA PRO A 90 -12.17 -12.75 2.76
C PRO A 90 -11.25 -13.89 3.24
N GLY A 91 -10.23 -13.57 4.03
CA GLY A 91 -9.32 -14.57 4.59
C GLY A 91 -8.12 -14.97 3.72
N LEU A 92 -7.94 -14.41 2.51
CA LEU A 92 -6.79 -14.67 1.61
C LEU A 92 -5.44 -14.08 2.08
N ALA A 93 -5.24 -13.95 3.40
CA ALA A 93 -4.02 -13.42 4.00
C ALA A 93 -3.57 -12.03 3.48
N LYS A 94 -4.43 -11.25 2.81
CA LYS A 94 -4.05 -9.98 2.17
C LYS A 94 -3.49 -8.95 3.17
N THR A 95 -4.12 -8.84 4.34
CA THR A 95 -3.63 -8.00 5.45
C THR A 95 -2.28 -8.49 5.98
N ARG A 96 -2.08 -9.81 6.09
CA ARG A 96 -0.80 -10.39 6.50
C ARG A 96 0.27 -10.08 5.45
N ALA A 97 -0.05 -10.23 4.17
CA ALA A 97 0.90 -10.02 3.08
C ALA A 97 1.46 -8.59 3.06
N ILE A 98 0.60 -7.58 3.17
CA ILE A 98 1.03 -6.18 3.16
C ILE A 98 1.77 -5.83 4.46
N ARG A 99 1.35 -6.36 5.61
CA ARG A 99 2.07 -6.18 6.88
C ARG A 99 3.46 -6.79 6.84
N GLN A 100 3.61 -7.97 6.24
CA GLN A 100 4.92 -8.59 6.08
C GLN A 100 5.76 -7.80 5.09
N LEU A 101 5.20 -7.35 3.97
CA LEU A 101 5.90 -6.43 3.07
C LEU A 101 6.45 -5.22 3.82
N ALA A 102 5.61 -4.54 4.61
CA ALA A 102 6.01 -3.39 5.40
C ALA A 102 7.19 -3.68 6.35
N ARG A 103 7.17 -4.84 7.00
CA ARG A 103 8.28 -5.31 7.85
C ARG A 103 9.55 -5.58 7.05
N GLY A 104 9.43 -6.24 5.90
CA GLY A 104 10.56 -6.58 5.04
C GLY A 104 11.26 -5.37 4.40
N ILE A 105 10.58 -4.22 4.31
CA ILE A 105 11.15 -2.96 3.81
C ILE A 105 11.22 -1.85 4.88
N GLU A 106 11.05 -2.21 6.15
CA GLU A 106 11.13 -1.30 7.31
C GLU A 106 10.33 0.01 7.10
N CYS A 107 9.06 -0.12 6.74
CA CYS A 107 8.18 1.01 6.48
C CYS A 107 6.90 0.96 7.32
N ASP A 108 6.25 2.11 7.48
CA ASP A 108 5.00 2.18 8.22
C ASP A 108 3.81 1.63 7.40
N PHE A 109 2.89 1.00 8.12
CA PHE A 109 1.72 0.32 7.56
C PHE A 109 0.46 0.81 8.26
N GLN A 110 -0.55 1.16 7.48
CA GLN A 110 -1.86 1.53 8.01
C GLN A 110 -2.99 0.85 7.26
N ARG A 111 -3.97 0.35 8.01
CA ARG A 111 -5.21 -0.20 7.47
C ARG A 111 -6.33 0.84 7.61
N ILE A 112 -7.04 1.10 6.52
CA ILE A 112 -8.24 1.94 6.46
C ILE A 112 -9.41 1.04 6.08
N GLN A 113 -10.46 1.05 6.89
CA GLN A 113 -11.72 0.40 6.57
C GLN A 113 -12.65 1.45 5.96
N PHE A 114 -13.03 1.29 4.70
CA PHE A 114 -14.00 2.20 4.09
C PHE A 114 -15.41 1.85 4.55
N THR A 115 -16.07 2.85 5.14
CA THR A 115 -17.48 2.83 5.54
C THR A 115 -18.20 3.95 4.77
N PRO A 116 -19.53 3.84 4.56
CA PRO A 116 -20.29 4.88 3.85
C PRO A 116 -20.24 6.24 4.55
N ASP A 117 -20.00 6.26 5.86
CA ASP A 117 -19.92 7.48 6.67
C ASP A 117 -18.50 8.06 6.76
N LEU A 118 -17.50 7.42 6.12
CA LEU A 118 -16.11 7.86 6.17
C LEU A 118 -15.97 9.20 5.47
N LEU A 119 -15.54 10.24 6.19
CA LEU A 119 -15.33 11.57 5.61
C LEU A 119 -13.97 11.63 4.90
N PRO A 120 -13.82 12.47 3.85
CA PRO A 120 -12.53 12.68 3.21
C PRO A 120 -11.43 13.07 4.21
N GLY A 121 -11.76 13.90 5.20
CA GLY A 121 -10.86 14.33 6.26
C GLY A 121 -10.35 13.19 7.14
N ASP A 122 -11.11 12.10 7.31
CA ASP A 122 -10.68 10.93 8.09
C ASP A 122 -9.57 10.16 7.38
N VAL A 123 -9.46 10.29 6.06
CA VAL A 123 -8.43 9.64 5.24
C VAL A 123 -7.25 10.56 4.99
N THR A 124 -7.53 11.82 4.64
CA THR A 124 -6.49 12.80 4.27
C THR A 124 -5.93 13.55 5.47
N GLY A 125 -6.64 13.60 6.60
CA GLY A 125 -6.29 14.44 7.75
C GLY A 125 -7.10 15.73 7.81
N THR A 126 -7.06 16.37 8.97
CA THR A 126 -7.83 17.58 9.32
C THR A 126 -6.98 18.53 10.15
N ASP A 127 -7.30 19.82 10.11
CA ASP A 127 -6.70 20.80 11.02
C ASP A 127 -7.38 20.75 12.38
N ILE A 128 -6.58 20.57 13.43
CA ILE A 128 -7.07 20.55 14.82
C ILE A 128 -6.69 21.86 15.49
N TYR A 129 -7.70 22.54 16.03
CA TYR A 129 -7.51 23.72 16.84
C TYR A 129 -6.89 23.35 18.19
N ARG A 130 -5.80 24.03 18.56
CA ARG A 130 -5.15 23.91 19.87
C ARG A 130 -5.50 25.13 20.72
N PRO A 131 -6.35 24.97 21.76
CA PRO A 131 -6.73 26.08 22.62
C PRO A 131 -5.54 26.66 23.40
N GLU A 132 -4.48 25.87 23.61
CA GLU A 132 -3.31 26.30 24.38
C GLU A 132 -2.57 27.49 23.76
N ASP A 133 -2.49 27.53 22.42
CA ASP A 133 -1.73 28.54 21.67
C ASP A 133 -2.57 29.25 20.59
N GLY A 134 -3.87 28.95 20.50
CA GLY A 134 -4.78 29.53 19.51
C GLY A 134 -4.46 29.12 18.07
N SER A 135 -3.62 28.10 17.87
CA SER A 135 -3.15 27.69 16.55
C SER A 135 -4.00 26.55 15.97
N PHE A 136 -4.00 26.45 14.64
CA PHE A 136 -4.48 25.26 13.94
C PHE A 136 -3.27 24.40 13.56
N ARG A 137 -3.29 23.11 13.93
CA ARG A 137 -2.26 22.15 13.54
C ARG A 137 -2.84 21.03 12.71
N PHE A 138 -2.25 20.84 11.53
CA PHE A 138 -2.63 19.75 10.64
C PHE A 138 -2.31 18.38 11.26
N GLN A 139 -3.35 17.60 11.51
CA GLN A 139 -3.25 16.20 11.88
C GLN A 139 -3.31 15.33 10.64
N ARG A 140 -2.20 14.66 10.34
CA ARG A 140 -2.07 13.76 9.19
C ARG A 140 -3.03 12.58 9.29
N GLY A 141 -3.79 12.35 8.23
CA GLY A 141 -4.64 11.17 8.09
C GLY A 141 -3.84 9.90 7.72
N PRO A 142 -4.51 8.73 7.73
CA PRO A 142 -3.90 7.44 7.49
C PRO A 142 -3.31 7.28 6.07
N VAL A 143 -3.70 8.10 5.10
CA VAL A 143 -3.14 8.02 3.73
C VAL A 143 -1.64 8.37 3.65
N PHE A 144 -1.08 9.01 4.67
CA PHE A 144 0.33 9.44 4.67
C PHE A 144 1.35 8.35 5.04
N HIS A 145 0.89 7.13 5.34
CA HIS A 145 1.79 6.00 5.59
C HIS A 145 2.40 5.47 4.28
N ASN A 146 3.57 4.82 4.37
CA ASN A 146 4.31 4.24 3.26
C ASN A 146 3.50 3.15 2.56
N LEU A 147 2.84 2.29 3.33
CA LEU A 147 1.92 1.27 2.83
C LEU A 147 0.56 1.43 3.47
N VAL A 148 -0.43 1.69 2.64
CA VAL A 148 -1.84 1.78 3.07
C VAL A 148 -2.61 0.61 2.49
N LEU A 149 -3.30 -0.11 3.37
CA LEU A 149 -4.31 -1.10 3.03
C LEU A 149 -5.69 -0.44 3.13
N ALA A 150 -6.33 -0.19 2.01
CA ALA A 150 -7.72 0.25 1.96
C ALA A 150 -8.65 -0.96 1.76
N ASP A 151 -9.46 -1.30 2.75
CA ASP A 151 -10.45 -2.38 2.70
C ASP A 151 -11.85 -1.82 2.42
N GLU A 152 -12.69 -2.62 1.76
CA GLU A 152 -14.08 -2.27 1.37
C GLU A 152 -14.23 -0.93 0.63
N ILE A 153 -13.28 -0.54 -0.23
CA ILE A 153 -13.32 0.73 -0.97
C ILE A 153 -14.62 1.01 -1.73
N ASN A 154 -15.37 -0.04 -2.07
CA ASN A 154 -16.65 0.08 -2.77
C ASN A 154 -17.80 0.54 -1.87
N ARG A 155 -17.59 0.64 -0.54
CA ARG A 155 -18.56 1.19 0.41
C ARG A 155 -18.47 2.71 0.55
N ALA A 156 -17.41 3.32 0.04
CA ALA A 156 -17.30 4.78 -0.03
C ALA A 156 -18.16 5.32 -1.20
N PRO A 157 -18.80 6.48 -1.03
CA PRO A 157 -19.59 7.16 -2.08
C PRO A 157 -18.72 7.68 -3.24
#